data_AF-A0A1V2LM43-F1
#
_entry.id   AF-A0A1V2LM43-F1
#
_cell.length_a   1.000
_cell.length_b   1.000
_cell.length_c   1.000
_cell.angle_alpha   90.00
_cell.angle_beta   90.00
_cell.angle_gamma   90.00
#
_symmetry.space_group_name_H-M   'P 1'
#
loop_
_entity.id
_entity.type
_entity.pdbx_description
1 polymer ?
#
loop_
_entity_poly.entity_id
_entity_poly.type
_entity_poly.pdbx_seq_one_letter_code
_entity_poly.pdbx_strand_id
1 'polypeptide(L)'
;MTRREYSASGGRETVSDDHEEEYYVDVSNIESRWAGLGFDAQQDIISYLNVKQEFGWEYLSKDEKRAIYYIAYGKWGPRDPAVMSSAEFVFKLMTNMLLFSVLGFSLLNYAIDQEKIAEFNGAEESTSE
;
A
#
# COMPACT_ATOMS: atom_id res chain seq x y z
N MET A 1 -52.53 9.63 61.36
CA MET A 1 -52.81 8.81 60.17
C MET A 1 -51.98 9.36 59.02
N THR A 2 -50.94 8.63 58.64
CA THR A 2 -49.89 9.04 57.69
C THR A 2 -50.34 8.85 56.25
N ARG A 3 -50.31 9.93 55.44
CA ARG A 3 -50.58 9.91 54.00
C ARG A 3 -49.31 9.41 53.28
N ARG A 4 -49.38 8.24 52.63
CA ARG A 4 -48.37 7.80 51.66
C ARG A 4 -48.72 8.40 50.30
N GLU A 5 -47.82 9.18 49.74
CA GLU A 5 -47.91 9.61 48.35
C GLU A 5 -47.42 8.47 47.45
N TYR A 6 -48.27 8.01 46.55
CA TYR A 6 -47.87 7.11 45.47
C TYR A 6 -47.33 7.96 44.33
N SER A 7 -46.00 8.01 44.20
CA SER A 7 -45.33 8.59 43.03
C SER A 7 -45.48 7.61 41.87
N ALA A 8 -46.32 7.96 40.89
CA ALA A 8 -46.44 7.24 39.64
C ALA A 8 -45.18 7.48 38.81
N SER A 9 -44.18 6.62 38.97
CA SER A 9 -43.04 6.51 38.05
C SER A 9 -43.53 5.87 36.75
N GLY A 10 -44.18 6.67 35.91
CA GLY A 10 -44.35 6.38 34.50
C GLY A 10 -43.00 6.46 33.81
N GLY A 11 -42.19 5.42 34.01
CA GLY A 11 -41.02 5.19 33.18
C GLY A 11 -41.49 5.00 31.76
N ARG A 12 -41.23 5.99 30.90
CA ARG A 12 -41.16 5.72 29.46
C ARG A 12 -40.06 4.68 29.32
N GLU A 13 -40.44 3.42 29.11
CA GLU A 13 -39.57 2.48 28.42
C GLU A 13 -39.25 3.14 27.08
N THR A 14 -38.07 3.73 27.01
CA THR A 14 -37.41 3.97 25.75
C THR A 14 -37.24 2.59 25.15
N VAL A 15 -38.15 2.21 24.26
CA VAL A 15 -37.93 1.13 23.31
C VAL A 15 -36.66 1.54 22.58
N SER A 16 -35.53 1.03 23.04
CA SER A 16 -34.31 0.98 22.25
C SER A 16 -34.71 0.17 21.03
N ASP A 17 -34.85 0.88 19.91
CA ASP A 17 -34.87 0.28 18.59
C ASP A 17 -33.49 -0.34 18.44
N ASP A 18 -33.35 -1.56 18.97
CA ASP A 18 -32.23 -2.45 18.70
C ASP A 18 -32.38 -2.82 17.22
N HIS A 19 -32.08 -1.86 16.35
CA HIS A 19 -31.73 -2.16 14.98
C HIS A 19 -30.58 -3.16 15.11
N GLU A 20 -30.88 -4.43 14.85
CA GLU A 20 -29.87 -5.43 14.54
C GLU A 20 -28.96 -4.75 13.52
N GLU A 21 -27.77 -4.30 13.96
CA GLU A 21 -26.78 -3.72 13.06
C GLU A 21 -26.42 -4.83 12.10
N GLU A 22 -27.12 -4.88 10.96
CA GLU A 22 -26.83 -5.78 9.88
C GLU A 22 -25.38 -5.50 9.53
N TYR A 23 -24.50 -6.44 9.90
CA TYR A 23 -23.05 -6.30 9.77
C TYR A 23 -22.72 -6.08 8.30
N TYR A 24 -22.63 -4.81 7.92
CA TYR A 24 -22.46 -4.39 6.55
C TYR A 24 -21.00 -4.02 6.34
N VAL A 25 -20.35 -4.79 5.49
CA VAL A 25 -18.98 -4.53 5.09
C VAL A 25 -18.99 -3.79 3.76
N ASP A 26 -18.40 -2.60 3.74
CA ASP A 26 -18.21 -1.87 2.51
C ASP A 26 -17.27 -2.67 1.59
N VAL A 27 -17.74 -3.01 0.39
CA VAL A 27 -17.00 -3.71 -0.67
C VAL A 27 -16.80 -2.83 -1.92
N SER A 28 -17.17 -1.55 -1.83
CA SER A 28 -17.04 -0.59 -2.93
C SER A 28 -15.58 -0.41 -3.34
N ASN A 29 -15.33 -0.35 -4.65
CA ASN A 29 -14.01 -0.08 -5.25
C ASN A 29 -12.86 -0.90 -4.66
N ILE A 30 -13.14 -2.16 -4.29
CA ILE A 30 -12.18 -3.02 -3.59
C ILE A 30 -10.85 -3.11 -4.31
N GLU A 31 -10.83 -3.05 -5.65
CA GLU A 31 -9.61 -3.22 -6.45
C GLU A 31 -8.57 -2.14 -6.18
N SER A 32 -9.01 -0.93 -5.87
CA SER A 32 -8.15 0.21 -5.60
C SER A 32 -7.57 0.19 -4.18
N ARG A 33 -8.32 -0.33 -3.21
CA ARG A 33 -7.99 -0.25 -1.80
C ARG A 33 -7.49 -1.55 -1.18
N TRP A 34 -7.74 -2.70 -1.80
CA TRP A 34 -7.40 -4.02 -1.27
C TRP A 34 -5.96 -4.09 -0.75
N ALA A 35 -5.00 -3.63 -1.54
CA ALA A 35 -3.58 -3.63 -1.17
C ALA A 35 -3.22 -2.70 0.01
N GLY A 36 -4.05 -1.68 0.27
CA GLY A 36 -3.87 -0.75 1.39
C GLY A 36 -4.66 -1.11 2.65
N LEU A 37 -5.52 -2.12 2.60
CA LEU A 37 -6.26 -2.60 3.76
C LEU A 37 -5.34 -3.40 4.68
N GLY A 38 -5.54 -3.26 5.99
CA GLY A 38 -4.91 -4.12 6.98
C GLY A 38 -5.40 -5.57 6.86
N PHE A 39 -4.58 -6.51 7.34
CA PHE A 39 -4.88 -7.93 7.26
C PHE A 39 -6.23 -8.30 7.90
N ASP A 40 -6.54 -7.73 9.07
CA ASP A 40 -7.80 -7.99 9.78
C ASP A 40 -9.01 -7.53 8.94
N ALA A 41 -8.94 -6.33 8.36
CA ALA A 41 -10.01 -5.82 7.50
C ALA A 41 -10.18 -6.63 6.20
N GLN A 42 -9.08 -7.12 5.61
CA GLN A 42 -9.15 -8.04 4.48
C GLN A 42 -9.85 -9.34 4.88
N GLN A 43 -9.52 -9.88 6.07
CA GLN A 43 -10.10 -11.11 6.57
C GLN A 43 -11.60 -10.96 6.90
N ASP A 44 -12.01 -9.82 7.46
CA ASP A 44 -13.41 -9.50 7.72
C ASP A 44 -14.23 -9.46 6.42
N ILE A 45 -13.70 -8.79 5.38
CA ILE A 45 -14.31 -8.75 4.05
C ILE A 45 -14.43 -10.16 3.45
N ILE A 46 -13.39 -10.98 3.55
CA ILE A 46 -13.40 -12.36 3.06
C ILE A 46 -14.46 -13.19 3.79
N SER A 47 -14.52 -13.10 5.12
CA SER A 47 -15.51 -13.81 5.93
C SER A 47 -16.94 -13.38 5.56
N TYR A 48 -17.18 -12.07 5.46
CA TYR A 48 -18.46 -11.51 5.03
C TYR A 48 -18.90 -12.04 3.66
N LEU A 49 -18.00 -12.00 2.67
CA LEU A 49 -18.29 -12.46 1.31
C LEU A 49 -18.46 -13.97 1.21
N ASN A 50 -17.78 -14.76 2.06
CA ASN A 50 -17.96 -16.21 2.10
C ASN A 50 -19.36 -16.57 2.61
N VAL A 51 -19.80 -15.96 3.71
CA VAL A 51 -21.15 -16.17 4.25
C VAL A 51 -22.21 -15.80 3.21
N LYS A 52 -22.07 -14.64 2.54
CA LYS A 52 -23.03 -14.23 1.48
C LYS A 52 -23.06 -15.19 0.29
N GLN A 53 -21.94 -15.83 -0.06
CA GLN A 53 -21.89 -16.81 -1.16
C GLN A 53 -22.67 -18.09 -0.88
N GLU A 54 -22.88 -18.45 0.39
CA GLU A 54 -23.65 -19.64 0.78
C GLU A 54 -25.15 -19.51 0.48
N PHE A 55 -25.70 -18.29 0.55
CA PHE A 55 -27.14 -18.04 0.37
C PHE A 55 -27.62 -18.00 -1.09
N GLY A 56 -26.70 -18.00 -2.07
CA GLY A 56 -27.02 -17.99 -3.50
C GLY A 56 -26.59 -16.70 -4.21
N TRP A 57 -26.21 -16.83 -5.48
CA TRP A 57 -25.56 -15.73 -6.22
C TRP A 57 -26.54 -14.68 -6.73
N GLU A 58 -27.83 -14.99 -6.79
CA GLU A 58 -28.88 -14.04 -7.14
C GLU A 58 -29.04 -12.90 -6.12
N TYR A 59 -28.72 -13.15 -4.85
CA TYR A 59 -28.85 -12.17 -3.75
C TYR A 59 -27.63 -11.26 -3.57
N LEU A 60 -26.52 -11.58 -4.26
CA LEU A 60 -25.32 -10.74 -4.25
C LEU A 60 -25.52 -9.50 -5.13
N SER A 61 -25.18 -8.34 -4.59
CA SER A 61 -25.09 -7.08 -5.33
C SER A 61 -24.00 -7.16 -6.40
N LYS A 62 -24.04 -6.22 -7.37
CA LYS A 62 -23.02 -6.16 -8.44
C LYS A 62 -21.62 -5.92 -7.87
N ASP A 63 -21.52 -5.09 -6.85
CA ASP A 63 -20.24 -4.74 -6.23
C ASP A 63 -19.67 -5.91 -5.43
N GLU A 64 -20.51 -6.68 -4.73
CA GLU A 64 -20.06 -7.91 -4.06
C GLU A 64 -19.58 -8.96 -5.04
N LYS A 65 -20.30 -9.18 -6.15
CA LYS A 65 -19.86 -10.12 -7.21
C LYS A 65 -18.50 -9.72 -7.78
N ARG A 66 -18.34 -8.42 -8.04
CA ARG A 66 -17.09 -7.84 -8.53
C ARG A 66 -15.96 -8.00 -7.51
N ALA A 67 -16.27 -7.78 -6.23
CA ALA A 67 -15.31 -7.92 -5.15
C ALA A 67 -14.86 -9.38 -4.95
N ILE A 68 -15.80 -10.33 -4.97
CA ILE A 68 -15.50 -11.77 -4.93
C ILE A 68 -14.59 -12.14 -6.10
N TYR A 69 -14.90 -11.70 -7.31
CA TYR A 69 -14.06 -11.95 -8.49
C TYR A 69 -12.65 -11.38 -8.31
N TYR A 70 -12.53 -10.15 -7.81
CA TYR A 70 -11.24 -9.52 -7.57
C TYR A 70 -10.44 -10.21 -6.45
N ILE A 71 -11.06 -10.62 -5.36
CA ILE A 71 -10.35 -11.35 -4.29
C ILE A 71 -9.88 -12.71 -4.84
N ALA A 72 -10.72 -13.42 -5.61
CA ALA A 72 -10.38 -14.72 -6.15
C ALA A 72 -9.31 -14.68 -7.26
N TYR A 73 -9.33 -13.67 -8.15
CA TYR A 73 -8.52 -13.64 -9.38
C TYR A 73 -7.80 -12.32 -9.66
N GLY A 74 -7.95 -11.32 -8.81
CA GLY A 74 -7.37 -10.00 -8.98
C GLY A 74 -5.85 -9.98 -8.90
N LYS A 75 -5.30 -8.83 -9.31
CA LYS A 75 -3.86 -8.54 -9.30
C LYS A 75 -3.41 -8.15 -7.90
N TRP A 76 -3.32 -9.12 -7.01
CA TRP A 76 -2.84 -8.92 -5.66
C TRP A 76 -2.07 -10.16 -5.18
N GLY A 77 -1.25 -9.98 -4.15
CA GLY A 77 -0.41 -11.05 -3.60
C GLY A 77 0.55 -11.60 -4.67
N PRO A 78 0.69 -12.93 -4.83
CA PRO A 78 1.59 -13.53 -5.83
C PRO A 78 1.24 -13.20 -7.29
N ARG A 79 0.03 -12.69 -7.55
CA ARG A 79 -0.46 -12.34 -8.90
C ARG A 79 -0.31 -10.86 -9.23
N ASP A 80 0.30 -10.08 -8.34
CA ASP A 80 0.55 -8.67 -8.58
C ASP A 80 1.73 -8.47 -9.54
N PRO A 81 1.50 -7.92 -10.76
CA PRO A 81 2.58 -7.65 -11.71
C PRO A 81 3.49 -6.48 -11.28
N ALA A 82 3.09 -5.68 -10.29
CA ALA A 82 3.88 -4.55 -9.79
C ALA A 82 5.05 -4.99 -8.90
N VAL A 83 5.09 -6.27 -8.49
CA VAL A 83 6.25 -6.83 -7.82
C VAL A 83 7.40 -6.87 -8.83
N MET A 84 8.36 -5.97 -8.65
CA MET A 84 9.55 -5.89 -9.51
C MET A 84 10.15 -7.29 -9.65
N SER A 85 10.27 -7.76 -10.90
CA SER A 85 10.87 -9.07 -11.10
C SER A 85 12.29 -9.07 -10.55
N SER A 86 12.73 -10.20 -9.97
CA SER A 86 14.10 -10.31 -9.45
C SER A 86 15.14 -9.95 -10.50
N ALA A 87 14.86 -10.25 -11.78
CA ALA A 87 15.72 -9.89 -12.89
C ALA A 87 15.78 -8.36 -13.11
N GLU A 88 14.65 -7.66 -13.09
CA GLU A 88 14.61 -6.20 -13.21
C GLU A 88 15.34 -5.52 -12.04
N PHE A 89 15.17 -6.04 -10.82
CA PHE A 89 15.87 -5.53 -9.65
C PHE A 89 17.39 -5.69 -9.79
N VAL A 90 17.86 -6.89 -10.14
CA VAL A 90 19.28 -7.17 -10.34
C VAL A 90 19.85 -6.33 -11.48
N PHE A 91 19.13 -6.20 -12.59
CA PHE A 91 19.56 -5.40 -13.73
C PHE A 91 19.72 -3.92 -13.35
N LYS A 92 18.73 -3.34 -12.65
CA LYS A 92 18.78 -1.95 -12.16
C LYS A 92 19.93 -1.76 -11.18
N LEU A 93 20.12 -2.70 -10.25
CA LEU A 93 21.21 -2.64 -9.28
C LEU A 93 22.58 -2.66 -9.96
N MET A 94 22.80 -3.61 -10.89
CA MET A 94 24.07 -3.73 -11.62
C MET A 94 24.36 -2.51 -12.48
N THR A 95 23.35 -2.02 -13.21
CA THR A 95 23.52 -0.86 -14.10
C THR A 95 23.85 0.39 -13.29
N ASN A 96 23.16 0.63 -12.16
CA ASN A 96 23.46 1.75 -11.28
C ASN A 96 24.86 1.63 -10.66
N MET A 97 25.24 0.46 -10.15
CA MET A 97 26.59 0.22 -9.60
C MET A 97 27.69 0.51 -10.61
N LEU A 98 27.53 0.04 -11.85
CA LEU A 98 28.48 0.32 -12.93
C LEU A 98 28.58 1.83 -13.20
N LEU A 99 27.44 2.52 -13.29
CA LEU A 99 27.39 3.94 -13.62
C LEU A 99 28.01 4.81 -12.52
N PHE A 100 27.74 4.50 -11.25
CA PHE A 100 28.38 5.17 -10.11
C PHE A 100 29.88 4.87 -10.01
N SER A 101 30.32 3.66 -10.36
CA SER A 101 31.75 3.31 -10.42
C SER A 101 32.49 4.15 -11.46
N VAL A 102 31.98 4.19 -12.70
CA VAL A 102 32.56 5.00 -13.79
C VAL A 102 32.55 6.48 -13.43
N LEU A 103 31.45 6.99 -12.89
CA LEU A 103 31.35 8.39 -12.47
C LEU A 103 32.36 8.73 -11.37
N GLY A 104 32.44 7.91 -10.33
CA GLY A 104 33.39 8.10 -9.24
C GLY A 104 34.84 8.07 -9.71
N PHE A 105 35.18 7.08 -10.54
CA PHE A 105 36.53 6.97 -11.11
C PHE A 105 36.86 8.17 -12.02
N SER A 106 35.90 8.65 -12.81
CA SER A 106 36.08 9.83 -13.67
C SER A 106 36.33 11.10 -12.85
N LEU A 107 35.62 11.31 -11.74
CA LEU A 107 35.80 12.48 -10.87
C LEU A 107 37.17 12.47 -10.19
N LEU A 108 37.60 11.31 -9.66
CA LEU A 108 38.91 11.16 -9.04
C LEU A 108 40.04 11.42 -10.04
N ASN A 109 39.95 10.88 -11.26
CA ASN A 109 40.96 11.15 -12.28
C ASN A 109 40.96 12.60 -12.73
N TYR A 110 39.78 13.22 -12.91
CA TYR A 110 39.69 14.62 -13.29
C TYR A 110 40.40 15.54 -12.28
N ALA A 111 40.21 15.30 -10.98
CA ALA A 111 40.87 16.09 -9.93
C ALA A 111 42.41 15.96 -9.99
N ILE A 112 42.94 14.74 -10.16
CA ILE A 112 44.38 14.50 -10.25
C ILE A 112 44.97 15.09 -11.54
N ASP A 113 44.22 15.04 -12.65
CA ASP A 113 44.69 15.52 -13.95
C ASP A 113 44.87 17.04 -13.97
N GLN A 114 44.03 17.79 -13.26
CA GLN A 114 44.17 19.24 -13.11
C GLN A 114 45.53 19.62 -12.50
N GLU A 115 45.99 18.88 -11.48
CA GLU A 115 47.27 19.14 -10.82
C GLU A 115 48.45 18.90 -11.79
N LYS A 116 48.43 17.78 -12.52
CA LYS A 116 49.48 17.45 -13.48
C LYS A 116 49.56 18.44 -14.63
N ILE A 117 48.40 18.87 -15.17
CA ILE A 117 48.37 19.87 -16.24
C ILE A 117 48.99 21.19 -15.75
N ALA A 118 48.71 21.60 -14.50
CA ALA A 118 49.33 22.80 -13.92
C ALA A 118 50.86 22.64 -13.77
N GLU A 119 51.33 21.47 -13.32
CA GLU A 119 52.76 21.16 -13.24
C GLU A 119 53.44 21.18 -14.62
N PHE A 120 52.84 20.59 -15.65
CA PHE A 120 53.38 20.58 -17.02
C PHE A 120 53.51 21.99 -17.60
N ASN A 121 52.48 22.83 -17.45
CA ASN A 121 52.50 24.21 -17.97
C ASN A 121 53.59 25.06 -17.29
N GLY A 122 53.78 24.91 -15.97
CA GLY A 122 54.84 25.61 -15.26
C GLY A 122 56.26 25.16 -15.66
N ALA A 123 56.42 23.86 -15.98
CA ALA A 123 57.70 23.33 -16.44
C ALA A 123 58.08 23.82 -17.86
N GLU A 124 57.12 23.94 -18.79
CA GLU A 124 57.35 24.49 -20.14
C GLU A 124 57.74 25.98 -20.10
N GLU A 125 57.14 26.76 -19.20
CA GLU A 125 57.48 28.17 -19.03
C GLU A 125 58.93 28.36 -18.54
N SER A 126 59.38 27.52 -17.60
CA SER A 126 60.75 27.56 -17.07
C SER A 126 61.86 27.10 -18.03
N THR A 127 61.52 26.37 -19.09
CA THR A 127 62.48 25.86 -20.09
C THR A 127 62.59 26.75 -21.33
N SER A 128 61.73 27.77 -21.42
CA SER A 128 61.67 28.73 -22.53
C SER A 128 62.34 30.09 -22.21
N GLU A 129 62.81 30.29 -20.97
CA GLU A 129 63.67 31.41 -20.52
C GLU A 129 65.16 31.07 -20.56
#